data_AF-A0A6B3FL74-F1
#
_entry.id   AF-A0A6B3FL74-F1
#
_cell.length_a   1.000
_cell.length_b   1.000
_cell.length_c   1.000
_cell.angle_alpha   90.00
_cell.angle_beta   90.00
_cell.angle_gamma   90.00
#
_symmetry.space_group_name_H-M   'P 1'
#
loop_
_entity.id
_entity.type
_entity.pdbx_description
1 polymer ?
#
loop_
_entity_poly.entity_id
_entity_poly.type
_entity_poly.pdbx_seq_one_letter_code
_entity_poly.pdbx_strand_id
1 'polypeptide(L)'
;MTDTDTDTRTHTPAPTSPAHELRAAFREAGLNARVTPPDADAQTSVRVTLLSPTDARQLARLIRTGTKRTLKAARTLREICEGYRIDLPGLRIEQGRITLGPIRIDDAARLARLLDAVPQATEQPSTTADAATVEALLAHAFPQATGGGTVPVSVRESTPDLLHLGSIDARTARRLIRALQF
;
A
#
# COMPACT_ATOMS: atom_id res chain seq x y z
N MET A 1 -48.05 -33.18 26.98
CA MET A 1 -47.96 -32.81 25.55
C MET A 1 -48.10 -31.30 25.47
N THR A 2 -46.96 -30.61 25.47
CA THR A 2 -46.69 -29.27 24.89
C THR A 2 -45.28 -28.88 25.35
N ASP A 3 -44.26 -29.37 24.64
CA ASP A 3 -42.92 -28.77 24.71
C ASP A 3 -42.95 -27.50 23.86
N THR A 4 -42.58 -26.39 24.48
CA THR A 4 -42.46 -25.08 23.81
C THR A 4 -41.00 -24.91 23.46
N ASP A 5 -40.64 -25.32 22.25
CA ASP A 5 -39.29 -25.16 21.72
C ASP A 5 -39.04 -23.68 21.38
N THR A 6 -38.20 -23.05 22.19
CA THR A 6 -37.85 -21.63 22.05
C THR A 6 -36.59 -21.55 21.18
N ASP A 7 -36.80 -21.54 19.87
CA ASP A 7 -35.76 -21.40 18.85
C ASP A 7 -35.06 -20.04 19.00
N THR A 8 -33.94 -20.06 19.71
CA THR A 8 -33.10 -18.89 19.99
C THR A 8 -32.26 -18.59 18.76
N ARG A 9 -32.86 -17.91 17.77
CA ARG A 9 -32.10 -17.39 16.62
C ARG A 9 -31.08 -16.39 17.10
N THR A 10 -29.82 -16.82 17.07
CA THR A 10 -28.65 -15.96 17.28
C THR A 10 -28.59 -15.00 16.09
N HIS A 11 -29.12 -13.79 16.27
CA HIS A 11 -29.08 -12.75 15.24
C HIS A 11 -27.64 -12.22 15.17
N THR A 12 -26.81 -12.80 14.31
CA THR A 12 -25.53 -12.17 13.94
C THR A 12 -25.87 -10.84 13.25
N PRO A 13 -25.49 -9.67 13.79
CA PRO A 13 -25.70 -8.42 13.09
C PRO A 13 -24.87 -8.46 11.79
N ALA A 14 -25.52 -8.14 10.67
CA ALA A 14 -24.85 -8.06 9.38
C ALA A 14 -23.68 -7.05 9.45
N PRO A 15 -22.57 -7.30 8.74
CA PRO A 15 -21.45 -6.36 8.73
C PRO A 15 -21.92 -4.98 8.26
N THR A 16 -21.49 -3.95 8.99
CA THR A 16 -21.80 -2.55 8.68
C THR A 16 -21.39 -2.25 7.24
N SER A 17 -22.32 -1.80 6.40
CA SER A 17 -21.98 -1.55 5.00
C SER A 17 -20.93 -0.42 4.90
N PRO A 18 -19.99 -0.47 3.94
CA PRO A 18 -18.98 0.58 3.77
C PRO A 18 -19.59 1.99 3.57
N ALA A 19 -20.78 2.07 2.97
CA ALA A 19 -21.53 3.31 2.82
C ALA A 19 -22.05 3.85 4.17
N HIS A 20 -22.44 2.97 5.09
CA HIS A 20 -22.86 3.35 6.43
C HIS A 20 -21.68 3.85 7.27
N GLU A 21 -20.54 3.15 7.23
CA GLU A 21 -19.32 3.57 7.91
C GLU A 21 -18.82 4.93 7.42
N LEU A 22 -18.75 5.13 6.09
CA LEU A 22 -18.34 6.41 5.51
C LEU A 22 -19.30 7.55 5.87
N ARG A 23 -20.61 7.27 5.89
CA ARG A 23 -21.63 8.26 6.28
C ARG A 23 -21.50 8.64 7.76
N ALA A 24 -21.20 7.69 8.64
CA ALA A 24 -20.95 7.96 10.05
C ALA A 24 -19.71 8.85 10.23
N ALA A 25 -18.60 8.50 9.59
CA ALA A 25 -17.37 9.30 9.63
C ALA A 25 -17.57 10.74 9.11
N PHE A 26 -18.36 10.92 8.04
CA PHE A 26 -18.70 12.26 7.55
C PHE A 26 -19.53 13.06 8.56
N ARG A 27 -20.54 12.46 9.19
CA ARG A 27 -21.34 13.12 10.22
C ARG A 27 -20.48 13.53 11.43
N GLU A 28 -19.64 12.63 11.91
CA GLU A 28 -18.72 12.90 13.03
C GLU A 28 -17.71 14.00 12.68
N ALA A 29 -17.26 14.06 11.43
CA ALA A 29 -16.38 15.10 10.93
C ALA A 29 -17.10 16.43 10.59
N GLY A 30 -18.42 16.51 10.77
CA GLY A 30 -19.23 17.68 10.43
C GLY A 30 -19.38 17.94 8.93
N LEU A 31 -19.14 16.93 8.08
CA LEU A 31 -19.23 17.03 6.62
C LEU A 31 -20.62 16.65 6.12
N ASN A 32 -21.26 17.56 5.38
CA ASN A 32 -22.58 17.35 4.80
C ASN A 32 -22.48 16.71 3.41
N ALA A 33 -22.18 15.41 3.39
CA ALA A 33 -21.98 14.65 2.15
C ALA A 33 -23.04 13.56 1.98
N ARG A 34 -23.66 13.49 0.79
CA ARG A 34 -24.55 12.38 0.44
C ARG A 34 -23.72 11.18 -0.01
N VAL A 35 -23.79 10.12 0.79
CA VAL A 35 -23.19 8.81 0.49
C VAL A 35 -24.29 7.87 0.02
N THR A 36 -24.19 7.40 -1.22
CA THR A 36 -25.13 6.43 -1.80
C THR A 36 -24.49 5.03 -1.75
N PRO A 37 -25.22 4.00 -1.29
CA PRO A 37 -24.73 2.63 -1.36
C PRO A 37 -24.49 2.20 -2.82
N PRO A 38 -23.76 1.10 -3.05
CA PRO A 38 -23.58 0.56 -4.39
C PRO A 38 -24.94 0.27 -5.03
N ASP A 39 -25.09 0.58 -6.32
CA ASP A 39 -26.26 0.12 -7.09
C ASP A 39 -26.26 -1.42 -7.10
N ALA A 40 -27.46 -2.03 -7.15
CA ALA A 40 -27.62 -3.48 -7.16
C ALA A 40 -26.80 -4.16 -8.29
N ASP A 41 -26.59 -3.45 -9.39
CA ASP A 41 -25.81 -3.89 -10.56
C ASP A 41 -24.31 -3.57 -10.48
N ALA A 42 -23.88 -2.73 -9.55
CA ALA A 42 -22.51 -2.27 -9.37
C ALA A 42 -22.03 -2.56 -7.95
N GLN A 43 -21.91 -3.85 -7.60
CA GLN A 43 -21.68 -4.38 -6.25
C GLN A 43 -20.42 -3.88 -5.51
N THR A 44 -19.62 -2.96 -6.04
CA THR A 44 -18.28 -2.66 -5.51
C THR A 44 -17.97 -1.18 -5.28
N SER A 45 -18.88 -0.25 -5.61
CA SER A 45 -18.57 1.20 -5.51
C SER A 45 -19.51 1.96 -4.57
N VAL A 46 -18.94 2.70 -3.61
CA VAL A 46 -19.67 3.69 -2.80
C VAL A 46 -19.49 5.06 -3.46
N ARG A 47 -20.59 5.79 -3.66
CA ARG A 47 -20.56 7.10 -4.33
C ARG A 47 -20.78 8.24 -3.34
N VAL A 48 -19.92 9.26 -3.40
CA VAL A 48 -20.12 10.56 -2.73
C VAL A 48 -20.51 11.55 -3.82
N THR A 49 -21.77 11.97 -3.85
CA THR A 49 -22.33 12.65 -5.04
C THR A 49 -22.08 14.15 -5.08
N LEU A 50 -22.31 14.85 -3.97
CA LEU A 50 -22.18 16.30 -3.93
C LEU A 50 -21.50 16.70 -2.62
N LEU A 51 -20.41 17.46 -2.76
CA LEU A 51 -19.73 18.15 -1.67
C LEU A 51 -19.79 19.65 -1.96
N SER A 52 -20.12 20.46 -0.97
CA SER A 52 -19.89 21.89 -1.08
C SER A 52 -18.38 22.15 -1.25
N PRO A 53 -17.96 23.28 -1.86
CA PRO A 53 -16.53 23.61 -1.94
C PRO A 53 -15.83 23.64 -0.56
N THR A 54 -16.55 24.05 0.48
CA THR A 54 -16.05 24.06 1.86
C THR A 54 -15.84 22.64 2.39
N ASP A 55 -16.85 21.77 2.24
CA ASP A 55 -16.76 20.36 2.67
C ASP A 55 -15.69 19.60 1.89
N ALA A 56 -15.56 19.85 0.59
CA ALA A 56 -14.52 19.26 -0.25
C ALA A 56 -13.12 19.65 0.22
N ARG A 57 -12.91 20.93 0.57
CA ARG A 57 -11.63 21.41 1.15
C ARG A 57 -11.36 20.79 2.50
N GLN A 58 -12.38 20.67 3.36
CA GLN A 58 -12.24 20.06 4.67
C GLN A 58 -11.94 18.56 4.56
N LEU A 59 -12.65 17.83 3.70
CA LEU A 59 -12.36 16.42 3.41
C LEU A 59 -10.93 16.24 2.89
N ALA A 60 -10.50 17.08 1.94
CA ALA A 60 -9.12 17.06 1.45
C ALA A 60 -8.10 17.31 2.57
N ARG A 61 -8.39 18.24 3.49
CA ARG A 61 -7.55 18.51 4.67
C ARG A 61 -7.50 17.32 5.63
N LEU A 62 -8.63 16.66 5.88
CA LEU A 62 -8.71 15.47 6.73
C LEU A 62 -7.90 14.32 6.13
N ILE A 63 -8.07 14.05 4.83
CA ILE A 63 -7.30 13.02 4.11
C ILE A 63 -5.81 13.33 4.21
N ARG A 64 -5.37 14.56 3.89
CA ARG A 64 -3.95 14.94 3.98
C ARG A 64 -3.40 14.85 5.40
N THR A 65 -4.21 15.18 6.41
CA THR A 65 -3.79 15.12 7.81
C THR A 65 -3.67 13.68 8.29
N GLY A 66 -4.68 12.85 8.03
CA GLY A 66 -4.69 11.43 8.41
C GLY A 66 -3.60 10.62 7.69
N THR A 67 -3.31 10.95 6.44
CA THR A 67 -2.28 10.25 5.63
C THR A 67 -0.92 10.95 5.66
N LYS A 68 -0.75 12.04 6.42
CA LYS A 68 0.46 12.90 6.40
C LYS A 68 1.76 12.11 6.53
N ARG A 69 1.81 11.17 7.47
CA ARG A 69 3.01 10.36 7.75
C ARG A 69 3.34 9.42 6.58
N THR A 70 2.33 8.75 6.03
CA THR A 70 2.47 7.84 4.88
C THR A 70 2.86 8.61 3.62
N LEU A 71 2.24 9.77 3.36
CA LEU A 71 2.59 10.66 2.25
C LEU A 71 4.02 11.16 2.34
N LYS A 72 4.47 11.56 3.54
CA LYS A 72 5.86 11.99 3.75
C LYS A 72 6.83 10.84 3.46
N ALA A 73 6.57 9.65 4.00
CA ALA A 73 7.42 8.49 3.76
C ALA A 73 7.46 8.11 2.26
N ALA A 74 6.31 8.08 1.58
CA ALA A 74 6.24 7.81 0.14
C ALA A 74 7.08 8.82 -0.68
N ARG A 75 6.95 10.12 -0.35
CA ARG A 75 7.74 11.18 -1.01
C ARG A 75 9.24 10.99 -0.77
N THR A 76 9.65 10.82 0.49
CA THR A 76 11.07 10.65 0.83
C THR A 76 11.65 9.39 0.18
N LEU A 77 10.89 8.29 0.13
CA LEU A 77 11.33 7.07 -0.55
C LEU A 77 11.55 7.33 -2.05
N ARG A 78 10.63 8.05 -2.71
CA ARG A 78 10.79 8.45 -4.11
C ARG A 78 12.04 9.30 -4.31
N GLU A 79 12.23 10.34 -3.52
CA GLU A 79 13.40 11.24 -3.62
C GLU A 79 14.73 10.47 -3.46
N ILE A 80 14.78 9.52 -2.52
CA ILE A 80 15.97 8.68 -2.31
C ILE A 80 16.21 7.77 -3.52
N CYS A 81 15.19 7.04 -3.97
CA CYS A 81 15.32 6.16 -5.13
C CYS A 81 15.73 6.93 -6.40
N GLU A 82 15.15 8.10 -6.64
CA GLU A 82 15.55 9.00 -7.72
C GLU A 82 17.03 9.41 -7.60
N GLY A 83 17.50 9.72 -6.39
CA GLY A 83 18.92 10.00 -6.11
C GLY A 83 19.87 8.86 -6.49
N TYR A 84 19.42 7.61 -6.36
CA TYR A 84 20.15 6.41 -6.79
C TYR A 84 19.84 5.98 -8.23
N ARG A 85 19.11 6.80 -9.01
CA ARG A 85 18.66 6.50 -10.38
C ARG A 85 17.83 5.21 -10.48
N ILE A 86 17.02 4.95 -9.48
CA ILE A 86 16.04 3.85 -9.43
C ILE A 86 14.66 4.47 -9.67
N ASP A 87 14.04 4.15 -10.80
CA ASP A 87 12.70 4.64 -11.11
C ASP A 87 11.63 3.77 -10.43
N LEU A 88 10.64 4.43 -9.82
CA LEU A 88 9.49 3.80 -9.17
C LEU A 88 8.20 4.45 -9.69
N PRO A 89 7.84 4.22 -10.96
CA PRO A 89 6.71 4.90 -11.60
C PRO A 89 5.37 4.49 -10.97
N GLY A 90 5.33 3.32 -10.31
CA GLY A 90 4.18 2.81 -9.59
C GLY A 90 3.99 3.33 -8.17
N LEU A 91 4.93 4.10 -7.62
CA LEU A 91 4.93 4.44 -6.20
C LEU A 91 3.75 5.35 -5.85
N ARG A 92 2.83 4.83 -5.03
CA ARG A 92 1.64 5.56 -4.58
C ARG A 92 1.11 5.02 -3.25
N ILE A 93 0.10 5.68 -2.70
CA ILE A 93 -0.61 5.20 -1.51
C ILE A 93 -1.88 4.51 -1.94
N GLU A 94 -2.02 3.24 -1.57
CA GLU A 94 -3.25 2.47 -1.72
C GLU A 94 -3.65 1.89 -0.37
N GLN A 95 -4.92 2.06 0.01
CA GLN A 95 -5.48 1.48 1.24
C GLN A 95 -4.64 1.81 2.50
N GLY A 96 -4.07 3.02 2.57
CA GLY A 96 -3.23 3.47 3.68
C GLY A 96 -1.80 2.92 3.71
N ARG A 97 -1.42 2.11 2.72
CA ARG A 97 -0.08 1.52 2.56
C ARG A 97 0.65 2.15 1.39
N ILE A 98 1.98 2.04 1.37
CA ILE A 98 2.83 2.52 0.27
C ILE A 98 3.01 1.35 -0.68
N THR A 99 2.39 1.44 -1.85
CA THR A 99 2.58 0.51 -2.96
C THR A 99 3.78 0.97 -3.76
N LEU A 100 4.78 0.10 -3.91
CA LEU A 100 5.97 0.41 -4.71
C LEU A 100 5.70 0.20 -6.21
N GLY A 101 4.87 -0.78 -6.55
CA GLY A 101 4.34 -0.98 -7.89
C GLY A 101 5.35 -1.64 -8.86
N PRO A 102 5.09 -1.55 -10.17
CA PRO A 102 6.03 -2.06 -11.17
C PRO A 102 7.35 -1.30 -11.14
N ILE A 103 8.45 -2.04 -11.28
CA ILE A 103 9.83 -1.57 -11.39
C ILE A 103 10.54 -2.38 -12.48
N ARG A 104 11.47 -1.75 -13.21
CA ARG A 104 12.32 -2.46 -14.17
C ARG A 104 13.27 -3.40 -13.45
N ILE A 105 13.56 -4.57 -14.04
CA ILE A 105 14.47 -5.55 -13.42
C ILE A 105 15.84 -4.94 -13.07
N ASP A 106 16.41 -4.11 -13.94
CA ASP A 106 17.69 -3.46 -13.67
C ASP A 106 17.65 -2.52 -12.44
N ASP A 107 16.53 -1.80 -12.27
CA ASP A 107 16.33 -0.90 -11.15
C ASP A 107 16.03 -1.67 -9.87
N ALA A 108 15.31 -2.78 -9.97
CA ALA A 108 15.10 -3.71 -8.87
C ALA A 108 16.41 -4.37 -8.42
N ALA A 109 17.30 -4.73 -9.34
CA ALA A 109 18.63 -5.24 -9.04
C ALA A 109 19.53 -4.17 -8.40
N ARG A 110 19.42 -2.90 -8.84
CA ARG A 110 20.08 -1.76 -8.17
C ARG A 110 19.54 -1.58 -6.76
N LEU A 111 18.23 -1.63 -6.57
CA LEU A 111 17.59 -1.53 -5.25
C LEU A 111 18.04 -2.66 -4.33
N ALA A 112 18.04 -3.91 -4.81
CA ALA A 112 18.50 -5.06 -4.03
C ALA A 112 19.94 -4.87 -3.56
N ARG A 113 20.85 -4.50 -4.47
CA ARG A 113 22.26 -4.22 -4.13
C ARG A 113 22.42 -3.08 -3.14
N LEU A 114 21.61 -2.03 -3.25
CA LEU A 114 21.64 -0.91 -2.31
C LEU A 114 21.17 -1.32 -0.91
N LEU A 115 20.18 -2.22 -0.83
CA LEU A 115 19.71 -2.77 0.44
C LEU A 115 20.68 -3.79 1.05
N ASP A 116 21.41 -4.52 0.19
CA ASP A 116 22.41 -5.53 0.57
C ASP A 116 23.80 -4.92 0.85
N ALA A 117 24.06 -3.69 0.41
CA ALA A 117 25.26 -2.92 0.73
C ALA A 117 25.36 -2.50 2.22
N VAL A 118 24.34 -2.82 3.03
CA VAL A 118 24.42 -2.86 4.49
C VAL A 118 25.31 -4.07 4.87
N PRO A 119 26.45 -3.88 5.55
CA PRO A 119 27.66 -4.68 5.34
C PRO A 119 27.46 -6.18 5.61
N GLN A 120 27.36 -6.95 4.53
CA GLN A 120 27.90 -8.29 4.44
C GLN A 120 28.75 -8.36 3.19
N ALA A 121 29.95 -8.90 3.36
CA ALA A 121 30.97 -8.93 2.35
C ALA A 121 30.59 -9.86 1.18
N THR A 122 31.16 -9.50 0.04
CA THR A 122 31.58 -10.37 -1.07
C THR A 122 30.57 -10.73 -2.17
N GLU A 123 31.12 -10.60 -3.39
CA GLU A 123 30.73 -11.18 -4.68
C GLU A 123 29.69 -10.44 -5.53
N GLN A 124 30.21 -9.76 -6.56
CA GLN A 124 29.47 -9.37 -7.75
C GLN A 124 29.36 -10.57 -8.72
N PRO A 125 28.16 -10.94 -9.18
CA PRO A 125 27.98 -11.54 -10.48
C PRO A 125 27.71 -10.45 -11.52
N SER A 126 28.42 -10.55 -12.64
CA SER A 126 28.21 -9.75 -13.84
C SER A 126 27.48 -10.63 -14.87
N THR A 127 26.18 -10.42 -15.03
CA THR A 127 25.38 -10.75 -16.23
C THR A 127 23.98 -10.16 -16.04
N THR A 128 23.28 -9.90 -17.15
CA THR A 128 21.87 -9.44 -17.17
C THR A 128 21.06 -10.17 -16.11
N ALA A 129 20.58 -9.44 -15.11
CA ALA A 129 19.93 -10.03 -13.95
C ALA A 129 18.59 -10.64 -14.40
N ASP A 130 18.44 -11.95 -14.20
CA ASP A 130 17.16 -12.62 -14.46
C ASP A 130 16.14 -12.24 -13.37
N ALA A 131 14.86 -12.18 -13.73
CA ALA A 131 13.79 -11.73 -12.86
C ALA A 131 13.72 -12.56 -11.56
N ALA A 132 13.88 -13.89 -11.67
CA ALA A 132 13.87 -14.80 -10.53
C ALA A 132 15.05 -14.57 -9.57
N THR A 133 16.22 -14.24 -10.10
CA THR A 133 17.40 -13.91 -9.28
C THR A 133 17.19 -12.60 -8.54
N VAL A 134 16.66 -11.57 -9.21
CA VAL A 134 16.39 -10.27 -8.58
C VAL A 134 15.27 -10.38 -7.53
N GLU A 135 14.25 -11.19 -7.79
CA GLU A 135 13.21 -11.51 -6.81
C GLU A 135 13.81 -12.14 -5.55
N ALA A 136 14.67 -13.14 -5.69
CA ALA A 136 15.33 -13.79 -4.55
C ALA A 136 16.22 -12.81 -3.76
N LEU A 137 16.98 -11.96 -4.46
CA LEU A 137 17.81 -10.93 -3.83
C LEU A 137 16.97 -9.93 -3.04
N LEU A 138 15.84 -9.48 -3.59
CA LEU A 138 14.92 -8.59 -2.87
C LEU A 138 14.26 -9.28 -1.68
N ALA A 139 13.86 -10.55 -1.83
CA ALA A 139 13.29 -11.33 -0.74
C ALA A 139 14.28 -11.52 0.42
N HIS A 140 15.59 -11.55 0.13
CA HIS A 140 16.65 -11.62 1.13
C HIS A 140 16.97 -10.25 1.75
N ALA A 141 17.27 -9.24 0.94
CA ALA A 141 17.79 -7.95 1.40
C ALA A 141 16.72 -7.11 2.11
N PHE A 142 15.45 -7.19 1.69
CA PHE A 142 14.39 -6.33 2.22
C PHE A 142 14.07 -6.59 3.71
N PRO A 143 13.92 -7.84 4.18
CA PRO A 143 13.79 -8.14 5.60
C PRO A 143 15.00 -7.70 6.42
N GLN A 144 16.22 -7.84 5.90
CA GLN A 144 17.43 -7.42 6.60
C GLN A 144 17.44 -5.89 6.77
N ALA A 145 17.25 -5.15 5.68
CA ALA A 145 17.22 -3.68 5.69
C ALA A 145 16.07 -3.11 6.54
N THR A 146 14.94 -3.80 6.65
CA THR A 146 13.75 -3.31 7.36
C THR A 146 13.52 -3.96 8.73
N GLY A 147 14.45 -4.79 9.22
CA GLY A 147 14.33 -5.47 10.51
C GLY A 147 13.10 -6.38 10.59
N GLY A 148 12.92 -7.23 9.58
CA GLY A 148 11.87 -8.25 9.46
C GLY A 148 10.65 -7.84 8.63
N GLY A 149 10.64 -6.67 8.01
CA GLY A 149 9.57 -6.28 7.09
C GLY A 149 9.69 -7.02 5.76
N THR A 150 8.58 -7.42 5.16
CA THR A 150 8.58 -8.06 3.85
C THR A 150 7.87 -7.18 2.82
N VAL A 151 8.32 -7.28 1.57
CA VAL A 151 7.59 -6.77 0.42
C VAL A 151 7.26 -7.95 -0.49
N PRO A 152 5.99 -8.17 -0.85
CA PRO A 152 5.66 -9.14 -1.88
C PRO A 152 6.35 -8.75 -3.19
N VAL A 153 7.04 -9.68 -3.81
CA VAL A 153 7.62 -9.52 -5.15
C VAL A 153 6.96 -10.54 -6.05
N SER A 154 6.66 -10.15 -7.29
CA SER A 154 6.08 -11.06 -8.27
C SER A 154 6.51 -10.67 -9.68
N VAL A 155 6.73 -11.67 -10.51
CA VAL A 155 6.90 -11.52 -11.96
C VAL A 155 5.53 -11.66 -12.62
N ARG A 156 5.18 -10.75 -13.53
CA ARG A 156 4.00 -10.95 -14.39
C ARG A 156 4.46 -11.52 -15.73
N GLU A 157 3.92 -12.69 -16.09
CA GLU A 157 4.23 -13.37 -17.37
C GLU A 157 3.99 -12.48 -18.60
N SER A 158 3.01 -11.57 -18.53
CA SER A 158 2.70 -10.62 -19.62
C SER A 158 3.73 -9.50 -19.81
N THR A 159 4.60 -9.26 -18.83
CA THR A 159 5.60 -8.18 -18.84
C THR A 159 6.89 -8.66 -18.19
N PRO A 160 7.67 -9.52 -18.89
CA PRO A 160 8.83 -10.19 -18.31
C PRO A 160 9.95 -9.23 -17.90
N ASP A 161 9.97 -7.99 -18.43
CA ASP A 161 10.97 -6.97 -18.09
C ASP A 161 10.68 -6.21 -16.79
N LEU A 162 9.53 -6.47 -16.14
CA LEU A 162 9.06 -5.77 -14.95
C LEU A 162 8.85 -6.73 -13.78
N LEU A 163 9.30 -6.28 -12.61
CA LEU A 163 8.91 -6.86 -11.32
C LEU A 163 7.82 -6.01 -10.69
N HIS A 164 6.86 -6.66 -10.06
CA HIS A 164 5.82 -5.99 -9.26
C HIS A 164 6.16 -6.08 -7.79
N LEU A 165 6.49 -4.93 -7.21
CA LEU A 165 6.68 -4.77 -5.77
C LEU A 165 5.35 -4.42 -5.11
N GLY A 166 5.02 -5.14 -4.06
CA GLY A 166 3.77 -5.00 -3.32
C GLY A 166 3.73 -3.76 -2.42
N SER A 167 2.80 -3.81 -1.47
CA SER A 167 2.52 -2.70 -0.55
C SER A 167 3.18 -2.91 0.80
N ILE A 168 3.80 -1.87 1.35
CA ILE A 168 4.39 -1.85 2.69
C ILE A 168 3.70 -0.84 3.58
N ASP A 169 3.66 -1.09 4.89
CA ASP A 169 3.13 -0.12 5.83
C ASP A 169 4.11 1.06 6.08
N ALA A 170 3.64 2.12 6.72
CA ALA A 170 4.44 3.31 6.99
C ALA A 170 5.59 3.09 8.00
N ARG A 171 5.56 2.05 8.84
CA ARG A 171 6.67 1.68 9.72
C ARG A 171 7.78 1.01 8.92
N THR A 172 7.42 0.05 8.08
CA THR A 172 8.35 -0.66 7.18
C THR A 172 9.01 0.32 6.22
N ALA A 173 8.25 1.22 5.60
CA ALA A 173 8.81 2.27 4.73
C ALA A 173 9.79 3.20 5.45
N ARG A 174 9.53 3.57 6.71
CA ARG A 174 10.47 4.39 7.49
C ARG A 174 11.77 3.66 7.79
N ARG A 175 11.73 2.35 8.02
CA ARG A 175 12.94 1.54 8.22
C ARG A 175 13.72 1.42 6.92
N LEU A 176 13.01 1.20 5.80
CA LEU A 176 13.59 1.19 4.46
C LEU A 176 14.31 2.51 4.15
N ILE A 177 13.64 3.65 4.36
CA ILE A 177 14.25 4.98 4.19
C ILE A 177 15.55 5.12 4.99
N ARG A 178 15.57 4.64 6.25
CA ARG A 178 16.79 4.69 7.05
C ARG A 178 17.88 3.83 6.44
N ALA A 179 17.58 2.61 6.01
CA ALA A 179 18.56 1.73 5.39
C ALA A 179 19.16 2.32 4.09
N LEU A 180 18.36 3.06 3.32
CA LEU A 180 18.78 3.67 2.05
C LEU A 180 19.51 5.02 2.20
N GLN A 181 19.61 5.58 3.40
CA GLN A 181 20.27 6.88 3.64
C GLN A 181 21.74 6.73 4.06
N PHE A 182 22.27 5.50 4.10
CA PHE A 182 23.64 5.20 4.51
C PHE A 182 24.47 4.72 3.32
#